data_AF-A0A3M1FA67-F1
#
_entry.id   AF-A0A3M1FA67-F1
#
_cell.length_a   1.000
_cell.length_b   1.000
_cell.length_c   1.000
_cell.angle_alpha   90.00
_cell.angle_beta   90.00
_cell.angle_gamma   90.00
#
_symmetry.space_group_name_H-M   'P 1'
#
loop_
_entity.id
_entity.type
_entity.pdbx_description
1 polymer ?
#
loop_
_entity_poly.entity_id
_entity_poly.type
_entity_poly.pdbx_seq_one_letter_code
_entity_poly.pdbx_strand_id
1 'polypeptide(L)'
;LYEWLGTNIDTSVSFGKNADIWSPYASWSPQQREIVKAWMGAIYADFVGKVAQGRNLPVERVETIAKGRIWSGKDAKEKGLVDAIGDLDTAIAIAREKAGIPKDAEVSFVLYPKRKGLLEQLFSGEFSLAEARAFYEAWRAGALERDLARLEALQTPRVWLWMPEIEFH
;
A
#
# COMPACT_ATOMS: atom_id res chain seq x y z
N LEU A 1 9.43 8.04 -31.23
CA LEU A 1 9.66 6.57 -31.14
C LEU A 1 8.87 5.83 -32.22
N TYR A 2 7.54 5.91 -32.23
CA TYR A 2 6.71 5.24 -33.25
C TYR A 2 6.97 5.70 -34.69
N GLU A 3 7.21 7.00 -34.90
CA GLU A 3 7.65 7.52 -36.22
C GLU A 3 8.99 6.93 -36.66
N TRP A 4 9.93 6.75 -35.72
CA TRP A 4 11.25 6.14 -36.00
C TRP A 4 11.13 4.65 -36.33
N LEU A 5 10.16 3.94 -35.73
CA LEU A 5 9.85 2.54 -36.03
C LEU A 5 9.01 2.37 -37.30
N GLY A 6 8.65 3.46 -38.00
CA GLY A 6 7.83 3.42 -39.21
C GLY A 6 6.36 3.03 -38.95
N THR A 7 5.94 2.99 -37.69
CA THR A 7 4.57 2.66 -37.29
C THR A 7 3.76 3.95 -37.11
N ASN A 8 2.71 4.12 -37.91
CA ASN A 8 1.74 5.19 -37.70
C ASN A 8 0.54 4.61 -36.94
N ILE A 9 0.36 5.01 -35.69
CA ILE A 9 -0.74 4.57 -34.84
C ILE A 9 -1.87 5.58 -35.03
N ASP A 10 -2.76 5.31 -36.00
CA ASP A 10 -3.95 6.12 -36.31
C ASP A 10 -5.13 5.77 -35.38
N THR A 11 -4.86 5.36 -34.14
CA THR A 11 -5.87 4.99 -33.16
C THR A 11 -6.07 6.11 -32.15
N SER A 12 -6.78 7.13 -32.58
CA SER A 12 -7.64 7.88 -31.67
C SER A 12 -8.88 8.33 -32.45
N VAL A 13 -9.89 7.45 -32.48
CA VAL A 13 -11.26 7.93 -32.68
C VAL A 13 -11.65 8.61 -31.37
N SER A 14 -11.29 9.88 -31.28
CA SER A 14 -11.52 10.70 -30.10
C SER A 14 -12.79 11.52 -30.30
N PHE A 15 -13.83 11.22 -29.52
CA PHE A 15 -15.09 11.94 -29.59
C PHE A 15 -15.04 13.30 -28.85
N GLY A 16 -13.95 13.61 -28.13
CA GLY A 16 -13.81 14.84 -27.35
C GLY A 16 -12.41 15.44 -27.41
N LYS A 17 -12.31 16.78 -27.36
CA LYS A 17 -11.06 17.54 -27.56
C LYS A 17 -9.87 17.12 -26.68
N ASN A 18 -10.12 16.47 -25.54
CA ASN A 18 -9.09 16.01 -24.61
C ASN A 18 -9.20 14.51 -24.28
N ALA A 19 -9.99 13.73 -25.03
CA ALA A 19 -10.27 12.33 -24.66
C ALA A 19 -9.04 11.41 -24.78
N ASP A 20 -8.00 11.86 -25.48
CA ASP A 20 -6.72 11.20 -25.65
C ASP A 20 -5.61 11.75 -24.73
N ILE A 21 -5.93 12.59 -23.74
CA ILE A 21 -4.93 13.24 -22.87
C ILE A 21 -4.06 12.27 -22.07
N TRP A 22 -4.47 11.01 -21.91
CA TRP A 22 -3.66 9.97 -21.25
C TRP A 22 -3.11 8.93 -22.23
N SER A 23 -3.28 9.16 -23.53
CA SER A 23 -2.77 8.27 -24.56
C SER A 23 -1.24 8.31 -24.58
N PRO A 24 -0.56 7.16 -24.57
CA PRO A 24 0.89 7.10 -24.76
C PRO A 24 1.31 7.33 -26.23
N TYR A 25 0.33 7.39 -27.14
CA TYR A 25 0.55 7.48 -28.59
C TYR A 25 0.42 8.90 -29.14
N ALA A 26 -0.10 9.84 -28.35
CA ALA A 26 -0.30 11.22 -28.76
C ALA A 26 0.53 12.18 -27.90
N SER A 27 1.08 13.22 -28.54
CA SER A 27 1.69 14.34 -27.80
C SER A 27 0.62 15.31 -27.34
N TRP A 28 0.76 15.86 -26.13
CA TRP A 28 -0.17 16.88 -25.64
C TRP A 28 -0.13 18.16 -26.47
N SER A 29 -1.31 18.64 -26.85
CA SER A 29 -1.50 20.03 -27.29
C SER A 29 -1.13 21.03 -26.17
N PRO A 30 -0.90 22.31 -26.50
CA PRO A 30 -0.68 23.35 -25.48
C PRO A 30 -1.78 23.39 -24.43
N GLN A 31 -3.05 23.23 -24.83
CA GLN A 31 -4.18 23.19 -23.91
C GLN A 31 -4.13 21.99 -22.96
N GLN A 32 -3.90 20.78 -23.50
CA GLN A 32 -3.79 19.57 -22.69
C GLN A 32 -2.61 19.65 -21.70
N ARG A 33 -1.49 20.24 -22.13
CA ARG A 33 -0.32 20.45 -21.26
C ARG A 33 -0.67 21.33 -20.06
N GLU A 34 -1.43 22.41 -20.25
CA GLU A 34 -1.86 23.27 -19.14
C GLU A 34 -2.86 22.57 -18.21
N ILE A 35 -3.75 21.71 -18.75
CA ILE A 35 -4.64 20.87 -17.93
C ILE A 35 -3.83 19.94 -17.03
N VAL A 36 -2.83 19.23 -17.58
CA VAL A 36 -2.00 18.31 -16.78
C VAL A 36 -1.15 19.08 -15.77
N LYS A 37 -0.59 20.24 -16.13
CA LYS A 37 0.13 21.10 -15.18
C LYS A 37 -0.74 21.54 -14.01
N ALA A 38 -1.96 21.99 -14.28
CA ALA A 38 -2.91 22.39 -13.24
C ALA A 38 -3.26 21.20 -12.33
N TRP A 39 -3.48 20.02 -12.91
CA TRP A 39 -3.73 18.79 -12.16
C TRP A 39 -2.54 18.39 -11.27
N MET A 40 -1.31 18.40 -11.80
CA MET A 40 -0.10 18.14 -11.02
C MET A 40 0.09 19.17 -9.89
N GLY A 41 -0.18 20.45 -10.18
CA GLY A 41 -0.14 21.52 -9.18
C GLY A 41 -1.12 21.30 -8.04
N ALA A 42 -2.35 20.87 -8.34
CA ALA A 42 -3.35 20.55 -7.33
C ALA A 42 -2.93 19.37 -6.45
N ILE A 43 -2.40 18.29 -7.04
CA ILE A 43 -1.87 17.14 -6.27
C ILE A 43 -0.69 17.57 -5.39
N TYR A 44 0.22 18.37 -5.92
CA TYR A 44 1.36 18.86 -5.15
C TYR A 44 0.93 19.72 -3.96
N ALA A 45 0.00 20.64 -4.18
CA ALA A 45 -0.54 21.50 -3.12
C ALA A 45 -1.25 20.68 -2.04
N ASP A 46 -2.06 19.67 -2.41
CA ASP A 46 -2.71 18.75 -1.47
C ASP A 46 -1.68 17.95 -0.65
N PHE A 47 -0.65 17.41 -1.30
CA PHE A 47 0.43 16.69 -0.62
C PHE A 47 1.16 17.59 0.39
N VAL A 48 1.58 18.79 -0.03
CA VAL A 48 2.27 19.75 0.85
C VAL A 48 1.36 20.13 2.02
N GLY A 49 0.07 20.38 1.78
CA GLY A 49 -0.91 20.68 2.82
C GLY A 49 -1.04 19.55 3.85
N LYS A 50 -1.14 18.30 3.40
CA LYS A 50 -1.20 17.12 4.28
C LYS A 50 0.06 16.95 5.12
N VAL A 51 1.24 17.17 4.53
CA VAL A 51 2.51 17.10 5.27
C VAL A 51 2.61 18.23 6.29
N ALA A 52 2.26 19.47 5.92
CA ALA A 52 2.24 20.61 6.82
C ALA A 52 1.34 20.36 8.03
N GLN A 53 0.11 19.88 7.79
CA GLN A 53 -0.82 19.53 8.85
C GLN A 53 -0.30 18.38 9.72
N GLY A 54 0.15 17.28 9.10
CA GLY A 54 0.60 16.09 9.82
C GLY A 54 1.88 16.29 10.63
N ARG A 55 2.74 17.23 10.22
CA ARG A 55 4.00 17.57 10.91
C ARG A 55 3.90 18.84 11.76
N ASN A 56 2.76 19.51 11.75
CA ASN A 56 2.55 20.82 12.37
C ASN A 56 3.63 21.84 11.94
N LEU A 57 3.91 21.90 10.64
CA LEU A 57 4.87 22.81 10.02
C LEU A 57 4.15 23.85 9.15
N PRO A 58 4.67 25.08 9.02
CA PRO A 58 4.18 26.03 8.02
C PRO A 58 4.32 25.45 6.60
N VAL A 59 3.36 25.73 5.73
CA VAL A 59 3.38 25.26 4.32
C VAL A 59 4.66 25.71 3.62
N GLU A 60 5.08 26.95 3.85
CA GLU A 60 6.30 27.55 3.29
C GLU A 60 7.54 26.77 3.73
N ARG A 61 7.56 26.30 4.99
CA ARG A 61 8.65 25.46 5.47
C ARG A 61 8.67 24.14 4.74
N VAL A 62 7.52 23.49 4.57
CA VAL A 62 7.42 22.22 3.83
C VAL A 62 7.87 22.40 2.38
N GLU A 63 7.46 23.48 1.70
CA GLU A 63 7.90 23.77 0.34
C GLU A 63 9.42 23.92 0.20
N THR A 64 10.09 24.49 1.21
CA THR A 64 11.55 24.63 1.18
C THR A 64 12.28 23.29 1.23
N ILE A 65 11.71 22.29 1.92
CA ILE A 65 12.30 20.95 2.11
C ILE A 65 11.70 19.87 1.18
N ALA A 66 10.62 20.19 0.45
CA ALA A 66 9.98 19.32 -0.52
C ALA A 66 10.69 19.40 -1.90
N LYS A 67 9.91 19.32 -2.98
CA LYS A 67 10.32 19.39 -4.41
C LYS A 67 11.02 18.12 -4.92
N GLY A 68 10.51 16.94 -4.51
CA GLY A 68 11.03 15.65 -4.97
C GLY A 68 12.41 15.29 -4.43
N ARG A 69 12.92 16.03 -3.43
CA ARG A 69 14.18 15.71 -2.76
C ARG A 69 14.01 14.48 -1.88
N ILE A 70 15.02 13.61 -1.93
CA ILE A 70 15.12 12.43 -1.07
C ILE A 70 15.95 12.81 0.15
N TRP A 71 15.49 12.40 1.33
CA TRP A 71 16.16 12.64 2.60
C TRP A 71 16.59 11.33 3.22
N SER A 72 17.79 11.30 3.83
CA SER A 72 18.14 10.22 4.74
C SER A 72 17.24 10.28 5.99
N GLY A 73 17.12 9.19 6.73
CA GLY A 73 16.36 9.19 7.99
C GLY A 73 16.84 10.30 8.94
N LYS A 74 18.16 10.46 9.07
CA LYS A 74 18.77 11.51 9.90
C LYS A 74 18.34 12.91 9.45
N ASP A 75 18.47 13.22 8.15
CA ASP A 75 18.08 14.53 7.62
C ASP A 75 16.57 14.77 7.76
N ALA A 76 15.76 13.73 7.57
CA ALA A 76 14.32 13.80 7.75
C ALA A 76 13.97 14.16 9.20
N LYS A 77 14.69 13.60 10.19
CA LYS A 77 14.49 13.93 11.61
C LYS A 77 14.89 15.38 11.89
N GLU A 78 16.04 15.82 11.40
CA GLU A 78 16.50 17.22 11.55
C GLU A 78 15.53 18.23 10.91
N LYS A 79 14.84 17.83 9.83
CA LYS A 79 13.84 18.66 9.14
C LYS A 79 12.43 18.52 9.71
N GLY A 80 12.26 17.70 10.74
CA GLY A 80 10.97 17.48 11.39
C GLY A 80 9.99 16.69 10.52
N LEU A 81 10.46 15.90 9.55
CA LEU A 81 9.63 15.02 8.71
C LEU A 81 9.36 13.66 9.37
N VAL A 82 10.20 13.24 10.32
CA VAL A 82 10.00 12.04 11.15
C VAL A 82 10.25 12.36 12.63
N ASP A 83 9.67 11.56 13.53
CA ASP A 83 9.78 11.78 14.97
C ASP A 83 10.99 11.08 15.59
N ALA A 84 11.28 9.86 15.12
CA ALA A 84 12.32 9.00 15.66
C ALA A 84 13.07 8.26 14.57
N ILE A 85 14.28 7.81 14.91
CA ILE A 85 15.08 6.89 14.11
C ILE A 85 15.18 5.61 14.92
N GLY A 86 14.91 4.48 14.27
CA GLY A 86 14.92 3.17 14.90
C GLY A 86 14.42 2.11 13.93
N ASP A 87 14.32 0.91 14.45
CA ASP A 87 13.80 -0.28 13.79
C ASP A 87 12.32 -0.51 14.12
N LEU A 88 11.81 -1.68 13.73
CA LEU A 88 10.44 -2.08 14.00
C LEU A 88 10.17 -2.19 15.52
N ASP A 89 11.11 -2.71 16.29
CA ASP A 89 10.99 -2.86 17.75
C ASP A 89 10.85 -1.50 18.44
N THR A 90 11.61 -0.51 17.96
CA THR A 90 11.48 0.89 18.40
C THR A 90 10.07 1.43 18.10
N ALA A 91 9.55 1.18 16.89
CA ALA A 91 8.20 1.61 16.52
C ALA A 91 7.12 0.95 17.40
N ILE A 92 7.27 -0.34 17.69
CA ILE A 92 6.36 -1.10 18.58
C ILE A 92 6.40 -0.55 20.00
N ALA A 93 7.60 -0.29 20.54
CA ALA A 93 7.75 0.27 21.87
C ALA A 93 7.06 1.62 22.01
N ILE A 94 7.24 2.53 21.03
CA ILE A 94 6.57 3.84 20.99
C ILE A 94 5.06 3.68 20.88
N ALA A 95 4.57 2.74 20.03
CA ALA A 95 3.14 2.50 19.88
C ALA A 95 2.50 1.98 21.18
N ARG A 96 3.17 1.06 21.89
CA ARG A 96 2.71 0.54 23.20
C ARG A 96 2.66 1.64 24.25
N GLU A 97 3.69 2.47 24.31
CA GLU A 97 3.73 3.63 25.21
C GLU A 97 2.56 4.59 24.93
N LYS A 98 2.34 4.95 23.66
CA LYS A 98 1.23 5.83 23.27
C LYS A 98 -0.15 5.23 23.51
N ALA A 99 -0.27 3.90 23.47
CA ALA A 99 -1.50 3.17 23.75
C ALA A 99 -1.71 2.89 25.25
N GLY A 100 -0.74 3.22 26.12
CA GLY A 100 -0.80 2.91 27.55
C GLY A 100 -0.68 1.41 27.87
N ILE A 101 -0.08 0.62 26.99
CA ILE A 101 0.08 -0.82 27.17
C ILE A 101 1.36 -1.10 27.96
N PRO A 102 1.30 -1.83 29.09
CA PRO A 102 2.48 -2.22 29.87
C PRO A 102 3.51 -3.00 29.05
N LYS A 103 4.80 -2.86 29.37
CA LYS A 103 5.90 -3.47 28.59
C LYS A 103 5.89 -5.01 28.59
N ASP A 104 5.28 -5.60 29.60
CA ASP A 104 5.14 -7.03 29.85
C ASP A 104 3.82 -7.62 29.30
N ALA A 105 2.88 -6.78 28.85
CA ALA A 105 1.62 -7.26 28.28
C ALA A 105 1.87 -8.01 26.96
N GLU A 106 1.26 -9.18 26.80
CA GLU A 106 1.32 -9.94 25.56
C GLU A 106 0.66 -9.14 24.43
N VAL A 107 1.40 -8.92 23.33
CA VAL A 107 0.91 -8.20 22.14
C VAL A 107 1.04 -9.12 20.93
N SER A 108 -0.04 -9.21 20.15
CA SER A 108 -0.06 -9.95 18.89
C SER A 108 -0.15 -9.00 17.70
N PHE A 109 0.63 -9.29 16.66
CA PHE A 109 0.54 -8.57 15.40
C PHE A 109 -0.60 -9.14 14.56
N VAL A 110 -1.50 -8.27 14.12
CA VAL A 110 -2.60 -8.63 13.22
C VAL A 110 -2.41 -7.87 11.92
N LEU A 111 -2.22 -8.61 10.83
CA LEU A 111 -2.15 -8.05 9.49
C LEU A 111 -3.57 -7.81 8.96
N TYR A 112 -3.78 -6.62 8.39
CA TYR A 112 -5.04 -6.24 7.76
C TYR A 112 -4.87 -6.08 6.23
N PRO A 113 -5.92 -6.34 5.43
CA PRO A 113 -7.21 -6.89 5.85
C PRO A 113 -7.07 -8.33 6.35
N LYS A 114 -7.80 -8.68 7.43
CA LYS A 114 -7.84 -10.06 7.91
C LYS A 114 -8.32 -10.93 6.76
N ARG A 115 -7.60 -12.00 6.44
CA ARG A 115 -8.13 -13.00 5.51
C ARG A 115 -9.41 -13.55 6.15
N LYS A 116 -10.53 -13.45 5.43
CA LYS A 116 -11.78 -14.11 5.84
C LYS A 116 -11.47 -15.58 6.07
N GLY A 117 -11.89 -16.13 7.22
CA GLY A 117 -11.73 -17.55 7.48
C GLY A 117 -12.52 -18.40 6.49
N LEU A 118 -12.18 -19.68 6.35
CA LEU A 118 -12.87 -20.58 5.40
C LEU A 118 -14.39 -20.60 5.57
N LEU A 119 -14.87 -20.57 6.82
CA LEU A 119 -16.31 -20.48 7.13
C LEU A 119 -16.91 -19.15 6.68
N GLU A 120 -16.21 -18.04 6.91
CA GLU A 120 -16.66 -16.71 6.50
C GLU A 120 -16.73 -16.59 4.97
N GLN A 121 -15.76 -17.17 4.25
CA GLN A 121 -15.77 -17.27 2.79
C GLN A 121 -16.90 -18.15 2.26
N LEU A 122 -17.20 -19.25 2.97
CA LEU A 122 -18.32 -20.15 2.66
C LEU A 122 -19.67 -19.42 2.81
N PHE A 123 -19.85 -18.65 3.88
CA PHE A 123 -21.09 -17.90 4.12
C PHE A 123 -21.19 -16.60 3.30
N SER A 124 -20.08 -16.04 2.82
CA SER A 124 -20.11 -14.87 1.93
C SER A 124 -20.40 -15.22 0.46
N GLY A 125 -20.63 -16.49 0.13
CA GLY A 125 -20.97 -16.92 -1.23
C GLY A 125 -19.82 -16.81 -2.25
N GLU A 126 -18.60 -16.57 -1.76
CA GLU A 126 -17.37 -16.43 -2.56
C GLU A 126 -16.68 -17.79 -2.80
N PHE A 127 -17.30 -18.89 -2.35
CA PHE A 127 -16.74 -20.23 -2.36
C PHE A 127 -16.72 -20.85 -3.76
N SER A 128 -15.55 -21.25 -4.26
CA SER A 128 -15.45 -21.90 -5.57
C SER A 128 -15.92 -23.36 -5.53
N LEU A 129 -16.37 -23.89 -6.68
CA LEU A 129 -16.76 -25.30 -6.81
C LEU A 129 -15.61 -26.28 -6.52
N ALA A 130 -14.36 -25.87 -6.71
CA ALA A 130 -13.19 -26.67 -6.40
C ALA A 130 -13.00 -26.80 -4.88
N GLU A 131 -13.17 -25.71 -4.15
CA GLU A 131 -13.09 -25.68 -2.68
C GLU A 131 -14.28 -26.42 -2.04
N ALA A 132 -15.48 -26.32 -2.63
CA ALA A 132 -16.66 -27.08 -2.20
C ALA A 132 -16.46 -28.59 -2.31
N ARG A 133 -15.83 -29.06 -3.39
CA ARG A 133 -15.51 -30.47 -3.60
C ARG A 133 -14.45 -30.96 -2.63
N ALA A 134 -13.38 -30.19 -2.44
CA ALA A 134 -12.32 -30.54 -1.48
C ALA A 134 -12.85 -30.65 -0.04
N PHE A 135 -13.71 -29.70 0.36
CA PHE A 135 -14.39 -29.74 1.65
C PHE A 135 -15.31 -30.97 1.80
N TYR A 136 -16.11 -31.28 0.77
CA TYR A 136 -17.03 -32.42 0.80
C TYR A 136 -16.30 -33.76 0.90
N GLU A 137 -15.21 -33.96 0.15
CA GLU A 137 -14.40 -35.18 0.24
C GLU A 137 -13.71 -35.31 1.61
N ALA A 138 -13.21 -34.21 2.18
CA ALA A 138 -12.63 -34.20 3.53
C ALA A 138 -13.66 -34.49 4.63
N TRP A 139 -14.88 -33.95 4.51
CA TRP A 139 -16.01 -34.24 5.38
C TRP A 139 -16.40 -35.72 5.32
N ARG A 140 -16.52 -36.27 4.10
CA ARG A 140 -16.85 -37.67 3.85
C ARG A 140 -15.79 -38.63 4.39
N ALA A 141 -14.53 -38.22 4.38
CA ALA A 141 -13.41 -38.98 4.93
C ALA A 141 -13.28 -38.87 6.47
N GLY A 142 -14.14 -38.10 7.15
CA GLY A 142 -14.07 -37.91 8.61
C GLY A 142 -12.83 -37.14 9.07
N ALA A 143 -12.18 -36.39 8.18
CA ALA A 143 -10.93 -35.68 8.45
C ALA A 143 -11.15 -34.23 8.92
N LEU A 144 -12.41 -33.80 9.01
CA LEU A 144 -12.81 -32.39 9.18
C LEU A 144 -12.16 -31.72 10.42
N GLU A 145 -12.10 -32.40 11.56
CA GLU A 145 -11.52 -31.83 12.79
C GLU A 145 -10.01 -31.61 12.69
N ARG A 146 -9.29 -32.50 12.00
CA ARG A 146 -7.83 -32.41 11.82
C ARG A 146 -7.45 -31.41 10.72
N ASP A 147 -8.25 -31.37 9.66
CA ASP A 147 -7.99 -30.50 8.51
C ASP A 147 -8.38 -29.06 8.79
N LEU A 148 -9.46 -28.78 9.54
CA LEU A 148 -9.83 -27.40 9.89
C LEU A 148 -8.76 -26.74 10.78
N ALA A 149 -8.28 -27.42 11.83
CA ALA A 149 -7.21 -26.89 12.68
C ALA A 149 -5.89 -26.69 11.90
N ARG A 150 -5.58 -27.58 10.95
CA ARG A 150 -4.40 -27.47 10.07
C ARG A 150 -4.53 -26.33 9.06
N LEU A 151 -5.72 -26.13 8.48
CA LEU A 151 -5.99 -25.05 7.54
C LEU A 151 -6.02 -23.69 8.23
N GLU A 152 -6.57 -23.61 9.43
CA GLU A 152 -6.53 -22.39 10.26
C GLU A 152 -5.09 -22.04 10.68
N ALA A 153 -4.27 -23.04 11.00
CA ALA A 153 -2.84 -22.87 11.26
C ALA A 153 -2.02 -22.50 10.00
N LEU A 154 -2.47 -22.87 8.80
CA LEU A 154 -1.83 -22.47 7.53
C LEU A 154 -2.27 -21.08 7.06
N GLN A 155 -3.45 -20.62 7.49
CA GLN A 155 -3.98 -19.29 7.16
C GLN A 155 -3.54 -18.19 8.13
N THR A 156 -3.04 -18.57 9.32
CA THR A 156 -2.40 -17.64 10.25
C THR A 156 -0.93 -17.46 9.85
N PRO A 157 -0.52 -16.30 9.29
CA PRO A 157 0.88 -16.07 9.03
C PRO A 157 1.62 -16.03 10.38
N ARG A 158 2.53 -16.98 10.60
CA ARG A 158 3.59 -16.80 11.59
C ARG A 158 4.44 -15.63 11.10
N VAL A 159 4.40 -14.52 11.82
CA VAL A 159 5.10 -13.26 11.51
C VAL A 159 6.58 -13.49 11.16
N TRP A 160 7.21 -14.50 11.77
CA TRP A 160 8.58 -14.93 11.56
C TRP A 160 8.91 -15.45 10.14
N LEU A 161 7.93 -15.86 9.32
CA LEU A 161 8.17 -16.38 7.97
C LEU A 161 8.37 -15.31 6.89
N TRP A 162 8.07 -14.03 7.21
CA TRP A 162 8.15 -12.91 6.27
C TRP A 162 9.22 -11.88 6.66
N MET A 163 9.94 -12.11 7.77
CA MET A 163 11.09 -11.31 8.16
C MET A 163 12.35 -11.96 7.57
N PRO A 164 13.07 -11.31 6.63
CA PRO A 164 14.43 -11.73 6.35
C PRO A 164 15.24 -11.61 7.65
N GLU A 165 16.06 -12.61 7.97
CA GLU A 165 17.12 -12.46 8.97
C GLU A 165 18.05 -11.35 8.49
N ILE A 166 17.89 -10.15 9.03
CA ILE A 166 18.84 -9.07 8.84
C ILE A 166 19.91 -9.26 9.91
N GLU A 167 20.91 -10.08 9.60
CA GLU A 167 22.17 -10.07 10.34
C GLU A 167 22.87 -8.73 10.06
N PHE A 168 22.95 -7.88 11.08
CA PHE A 168 23.84 -6.73 11.04
C PHE A 168 25.25 -7.21 11.39
N HIS A 169 26.15 -7.19 10.41
CA HIS A 169 27.60 -7.22 10.62
C HIS A 169 28.14 -5.80 10.85
#